data_AF-A0A1I2E5Z2-F1
#
_entry.id   AF-A0A1I2E5Z2-F1
#
_cell.length_a   1.000
_cell.length_b   1.000
_cell.length_c   1.000
_cell.angle_alpha   90.00
_cell.angle_beta   90.00
_cell.angle_gamma   90.00
#
_symmetry.space_group_name_H-M   'P 1'
#
loop_
_entity.id
_entity.type
_entity.pdbx_description
1 polymer ?
#
loop_
_entity_poly.entity_id
_entity_poly.type
_entity_poly.pdbx_seq_one_letter_code
_entity_poly.pdbx_strand_id
1 'polypeptide(L)'
;MKYGVMIMPTVEGLTNAKKNKKDEFYTQLVDIEKEMKFFKSNFEGKIVYCNCDDPYESNFFKFFALNFNRLKLKKLISVSYTGSPVAGEEFGLFENQGKEYKITGKRAYKVTLTELKDVTGDGREDLEDVKEIIKHRIRYLKGDGDFRSEESIALLKEADIVVTNPPFSLFREYIAQLVEYDKKFIIIGNVNAITYKEIFTLIKNNKLWLGASIHSGDREFRVPDSYPLTASGSRIDANGNKYIRVKGVRWYTNVDYEERHEDLDLYKEYNSEEYPKYDNYDAINVNKTAEIPCDYDRVMGVPITFLDKYNPEQFEIIGFGQGDMFIEIGGVGVSEEFVNDYYLQGNTGQISVGWKHLVYYINDKAKIPYGRILIRKKS
;
A
#
# COMPACT_ATOMS: atom_id res chain seq x y z
N MET A 1 -3.52 9.78 -51.60
CA MET A 1 -2.86 9.40 -50.33
C MET A 1 -3.89 8.74 -49.44
N LYS A 2 -3.61 7.54 -48.94
CA LYS A 2 -4.55 6.70 -48.17
C LYS A 2 -4.78 7.30 -46.78
N TYR A 3 -6.04 7.56 -46.45
CA TYR A 3 -6.48 7.89 -45.10
C TYR A 3 -6.39 6.63 -44.22
N GLY A 4 -5.57 6.69 -43.17
CA GLY A 4 -5.48 5.64 -42.16
C GLY A 4 -6.64 5.77 -41.18
N VAL A 5 -7.55 4.79 -41.19
CA VAL A 5 -8.64 4.65 -40.22
C VAL A 5 -8.02 4.29 -38.86
N MET A 6 -8.13 5.19 -37.90
CA MET A 6 -7.75 4.95 -36.51
C MET A 6 -8.83 4.04 -35.90
N ILE A 7 -8.51 2.75 -35.74
CA ILE A 7 -9.39 1.79 -35.08
C ILE A 7 -9.48 2.18 -33.60
N MET A 8 -10.62 2.73 -33.19
CA MET A 8 -10.93 2.95 -31.77
C MET A 8 -11.03 1.59 -31.07
N PRO A 9 -10.36 1.37 -29.92
CA PRO A 9 -10.54 0.14 -29.17
C PRO A 9 -12.00 0.07 -28.70
N THR A 10 -12.72 -0.96 -29.12
CA THR A 10 -14.09 -1.22 -28.70
C THR A 10 -14.13 -1.51 -27.19
N VAL A 11 -15.26 -1.18 -26.58
CA VAL A 11 -15.53 -1.30 -25.13
C VAL A 11 -15.26 -2.73 -24.59
N GLU A 12 -15.23 -3.75 -25.45
CA GLU A 12 -14.87 -5.14 -25.10
C GLU A 12 -13.38 -5.33 -24.71
N GLY A 13 -12.46 -4.51 -25.22
CA GLY A 13 -11.04 -4.56 -24.84
C GLY A 13 -10.77 -4.10 -23.40
N LEU A 14 -11.61 -3.19 -22.89
CA LEU A 14 -11.53 -2.67 -21.52
C LEU A 14 -12.11 -3.65 -20.48
N THR A 15 -13.05 -4.51 -20.89
CA THR A 15 -13.70 -5.48 -20.00
C THR A 15 -12.86 -6.76 -19.83
N ASN A 16 -12.11 -7.18 -20.85
CA ASN A 16 -11.20 -8.33 -20.75
C ASN A 16 -9.90 -8.02 -19.97
N ALA A 17 -9.44 -6.77 -19.95
CA ALA A 17 -8.30 -6.34 -19.12
C ALA A 17 -8.60 -6.31 -17.61
N LYS A 18 -9.88 -6.45 -17.21
CA LYS A 18 -10.30 -6.53 -15.80
C LYS A 18 -10.23 -7.96 -15.22
N LYS A 19 -10.15 -9.01 -16.05
CA LYS A 19 -10.25 -10.41 -15.60
C LYS A 19 -8.91 -11.10 -15.29
N ASN A 20 -7.77 -10.53 -15.65
CA ASN A 20 -6.44 -11.14 -15.45
C ASN A 20 -5.38 -10.09 -15.03
N LYS A 21 -5.60 -9.36 -13.93
CA LYS A 21 -4.59 -8.42 -13.46
C LYS A 21 -3.53 -9.13 -12.64
N LYS A 22 -2.41 -9.39 -13.32
CA LYS A 22 -1.14 -9.86 -12.79
C LYS A 22 -0.54 -8.76 -11.89
N ASP A 23 -1.04 -8.63 -10.66
CA ASP A 23 -0.49 -7.72 -9.63
C ASP A 23 0.03 -8.52 -8.43
N GLU A 24 0.45 -9.78 -8.64
CA GLU A 24 1.10 -10.58 -7.61
C GLU A 24 2.58 -10.22 -7.53
N PHE A 25 2.89 -9.45 -6.49
CA PHE A 25 4.21 -8.93 -6.20
C PHE A 25 4.71 -9.54 -4.90
N TYR A 26 5.70 -10.43 -4.97
CA TYR A 26 6.26 -11.03 -3.77
C TYR A 26 7.27 -10.05 -3.15
N THR A 27 6.93 -9.62 -1.94
CA THR A 27 7.70 -8.64 -1.15
C THR A 27 9.02 -9.26 -0.69
N GLN A 28 10.10 -8.50 -0.72
CA GLN A 28 11.39 -8.99 -0.21
C GLN A 28 11.40 -9.02 1.32
N LEU A 29 12.03 -10.06 1.89
CA LEU A 29 12.19 -10.22 3.33
C LEU A 29 12.84 -8.97 3.97
N VAL A 30 13.85 -8.38 3.32
CA VAL A 30 14.54 -7.19 3.82
C VAL A 30 13.62 -5.98 3.98
N ASP A 31 12.62 -5.81 3.12
CA ASP A 31 11.66 -4.70 3.24
C ASP A 31 10.69 -4.95 4.39
N ILE A 32 10.32 -6.21 4.64
CA ILE A 32 9.49 -6.62 5.78
C ILE A 32 10.26 -6.40 7.09
N GLU A 33 11.50 -6.88 7.19
CA GLU A 33 12.34 -6.72 8.40
C GLU A 33 12.56 -5.26 8.77
N LYS A 34 12.78 -4.40 7.76
CA LYS A 34 12.95 -2.95 7.96
C LYS A 34 11.71 -2.27 8.51
N GLU A 35 10.51 -2.73 8.16
CA GLU A 35 9.25 -2.18 8.67
C GLU A 35 8.89 -2.78 10.04
N MET A 36 8.95 -4.10 10.18
CA MET A 36 8.48 -4.80 11.38
C MET A 36 9.29 -4.43 12.63
N LYS A 37 10.49 -3.87 12.48
CA LYS A 37 11.30 -3.43 13.62
C LYS A 37 10.63 -2.35 14.47
N PHE A 38 9.76 -1.53 13.87
CA PHE A 38 9.06 -0.42 14.53
C PHE A 38 7.83 -0.88 15.32
N PHE A 39 7.36 -2.12 15.10
CA PHE A 39 6.11 -2.64 15.67
C PHE A 39 6.31 -3.83 16.60
N LYS A 40 7.55 -4.13 17.00
CA LYS A 40 7.89 -5.36 17.76
C LYS A 40 7.04 -5.53 19.02
N SER A 41 6.85 -4.45 19.78
CA SER A 41 6.06 -4.45 21.02
C SER A 41 4.56 -4.68 20.78
N ASN A 42 4.06 -4.38 19.58
CA ASN A 42 2.64 -4.55 19.24
C ASN A 42 2.26 -6.02 19.01
N PHE A 43 3.23 -6.93 18.85
CA PHE A 43 2.99 -8.34 18.51
C PHE A 43 2.91 -9.30 19.71
N GLU A 44 3.33 -8.89 20.91
CA GLU A 44 3.34 -9.78 22.08
C GLU A 44 1.93 -10.30 22.40
N GLY A 45 1.79 -11.63 22.46
CA GLY A 45 0.54 -12.31 22.72
C GLY A 45 -0.51 -12.20 21.61
N LYS A 46 -0.15 -11.68 20.42
CA LYS A 46 -1.09 -11.46 19.32
C LYS A 46 -1.19 -12.65 18.36
N ILE A 47 -2.33 -12.72 17.70
CA ILE A 47 -2.60 -13.58 16.55
C ILE A 47 -2.33 -12.76 15.28
N VAL A 48 -1.29 -13.14 14.54
CA VAL A 48 -0.92 -12.50 13.26
C VAL A 48 -1.51 -13.30 12.10
N TYR A 49 -2.11 -12.60 11.13
CA TYR A 49 -2.65 -13.20 9.91
C TYR A 49 -1.96 -12.64 8.65
N CYS A 50 -1.27 -13.51 7.93
CA CYS A 50 -0.66 -13.25 6.63
C CYS A 50 -1.51 -13.89 5.54
N ASN A 51 -2.60 -13.24 5.16
CA ASN A 51 -3.51 -13.70 4.11
C ASN A 51 -2.99 -13.32 2.72
N CYS A 52 -3.54 -13.96 1.67
CA CYS A 52 -3.19 -13.71 0.26
C CYS A 52 -1.74 -14.04 -0.09
N ASP A 53 -1.15 -14.94 0.68
CA ASP A 53 0.25 -15.29 0.65
C ASP A 53 0.30 -16.81 0.71
N ASP A 54 0.88 -17.46 -0.30
CA ASP A 54 1.16 -18.89 -0.18
C ASP A 54 2.15 -19.07 0.99
N PRO A 55 1.82 -19.85 2.05
CA PRO A 55 2.65 -19.98 3.24
C PRO A 55 4.10 -20.42 2.98
N TYR A 56 4.36 -21.15 1.90
CA TYR A 56 5.72 -21.59 1.54
C TYR A 56 6.53 -20.51 0.83
N GLU A 57 5.87 -19.69 0.02
CA GLU A 57 6.54 -18.65 -0.76
C GLU A 57 6.64 -17.33 0.01
N SER A 58 5.66 -17.04 0.87
CA SER A 58 5.51 -15.74 1.52
C SER A 58 6.66 -15.42 2.47
N ASN A 59 7.36 -14.33 2.16
CA ASN A 59 8.34 -13.75 3.08
C ASN A 59 7.70 -13.16 4.33
N PHE A 60 6.39 -12.83 4.33
CA PHE A 60 5.68 -12.45 5.55
C PHE A 60 5.54 -13.63 6.48
N PHE A 61 5.07 -14.78 5.98
CA PHE A 61 4.97 -15.99 6.79
C PHE A 61 6.35 -16.42 7.30
N LYS A 62 7.37 -16.46 6.42
CA LYS A 62 8.76 -16.79 6.80
C LYS A 62 9.26 -15.88 7.92
N PHE A 63 9.09 -14.56 7.78
CA PHE A 63 9.49 -13.60 8.81
C PHE A 63 8.83 -13.91 10.16
N PHE A 64 7.50 -14.00 10.21
CA PHE A 64 6.81 -14.21 11.49
C PHE A 64 7.03 -15.61 12.07
N ALA A 65 7.20 -16.63 11.23
CA ALA A 65 7.49 -17.98 11.67
C ALA A 65 8.87 -18.04 12.35
N LEU A 66 9.93 -17.55 11.69
CA LEU A 66 11.28 -17.48 12.26
C LEU A 66 11.40 -16.60 13.49
N ASN A 67 10.48 -15.63 13.63
CA ASN A 67 10.45 -14.70 14.75
C ASN A 67 9.37 -15.03 15.78
N PHE A 68 8.72 -16.19 15.68
CA PHE A 68 7.54 -16.53 16.48
C PHE A 68 7.80 -16.39 17.99
N ASN A 69 8.87 -17.05 18.47
CA ASN A 69 9.26 -17.03 19.87
C ASN A 69 9.80 -15.64 20.29
N ARG A 70 10.60 -15.00 19.42
CA ARG A 70 11.19 -13.67 19.68
C ARG A 70 10.13 -12.56 19.81
N LEU A 71 9.09 -12.62 18.99
CA LEU A 71 7.94 -11.70 19.03
C LEU A 71 6.87 -12.13 20.03
N LYS A 72 7.04 -13.29 20.67
CA LYS A 72 6.10 -13.90 21.61
C LYS A 72 4.69 -13.97 21.04
N LEU A 73 4.58 -14.41 19.79
CA LEU A 73 3.28 -14.55 19.13
C LEU A 73 2.44 -15.61 19.83
N LYS A 74 1.13 -15.38 19.91
CA LYS A 74 0.19 -16.40 20.37
C LYS A 74 -0.11 -17.40 19.25
N LYS A 75 -0.22 -16.91 18.02
CA LYS A 75 -0.53 -17.72 16.84
C LYS A 75 -0.18 -16.95 15.56
N LEU A 76 0.27 -17.68 14.54
CA LEU A 76 0.48 -17.20 13.19
C LEU A 76 -0.43 -17.99 12.26
N ILE A 77 -1.19 -17.29 11.42
CA ILE A 77 -2.12 -17.85 10.45
C ILE A 77 -1.67 -17.40 9.06
N SER A 78 -1.69 -18.30 8.08
CA SER A 78 -1.56 -17.94 6.67
C SER A 78 -2.47 -18.79 5.80
N VAL A 79 -2.94 -18.22 4.69
CA VAL A 79 -3.91 -18.82 3.76
C VAL A 79 -3.41 -18.64 2.35
N SER A 80 -3.27 -19.76 1.63
CA SER A 80 -3.01 -19.76 0.19
C SER A 80 -4.30 -19.49 -0.59
N TYR A 81 -4.13 -18.85 -1.75
CA TYR A 81 -5.22 -18.57 -2.70
C TYR A 81 -5.00 -19.39 -3.98
N THR A 82 -6.02 -20.12 -4.44
CA THR A 82 -5.90 -21.01 -5.62
C THR A 82 -5.62 -20.28 -6.93
N GLY A 83 -5.96 -18.99 -7.01
CA GLY A 83 -5.67 -18.15 -8.15
C GLY A 83 -4.20 -17.69 -8.22
N SER A 84 -3.40 -17.92 -7.17
CA SER A 84 -1.99 -17.58 -7.20
C SER A 84 -1.20 -18.49 -8.15
N PRO A 85 -0.36 -17.96 -9.06
CA PRO A 85 0.41 -18.77 -9.99
C PRO A 85 1.39 -19.73 -9.31
N VAL A 86 1.93 -19.37 -8.14
CA VAL A 86 2.88 -20.21 -7.39
C VAL A 86 2.21 -21.20 -6.42
N ALA A 87 0.87 -21.13 -6.28
CA ALA A 87 0.14 -22.02 -5.39
C ALA A 87 0.33 -23.49 -5.82
N GLY A 88 1.13 -24.22 -5.05
CA GLY A 88 1.45 -25.63 -5.29
C GLY A 88 2.63 -25.90 -6.22
N GLU A 89 3.46 -24.92 -6.59
CA GLU A 89 4.62 -25.14 -7.46
C GLU A 89 5.81 -25.81 -6.73
N GLU A 90 5.97 -25.65 -5.41
CA GLU A 90 7.03 -26.33 -4.62
C GLU A 90 6.68 -27.76 -4.16
N PHE A 91 5.46 -28.27 -4.41
CA PHE A 91 5.09 -29.64 -4.02
C PHE A 91 5.21 -30.64 -5.17
N GLY A 92 6.46 -30.90 -5.55
CA GLY A 92 6.85 -32.20 -6.09
C GLY A 92 7.12 -33.18 -4.93
N LEU A 93 6.11 -33.95 -4.54
CA LEU A 93 6.20 -35.25 -3.84
C LEU A 93 6.77 -35.26 -2.40
N PHE A 94 5.89 -35.44 -1.40
CA PHE A 94 6.28 -36.05 -0.13
C PHE A 94 5.41 -37.29 0.15
N GLU A 95 6.04 -38.45 0.23
CA GLU A 95 5.45 -39.69 0.75
C GLU A 95 5.65 -39.73 2.27
N ASN A 96 4.60 -40.07 3.02
CA ASN A 96 4.78 -40.56 4.37
C ASN A 96 3.78 -41.71 4.64
N GLN A 97 4.31 -42.86 5.08
CA GLN A 97 3.54 -44.00 5.60
C GLN A 97 2.38 -44.52 4.72
N GLY A 98 2.61 -44.66 3.41
CA GLY A 98 1.64 -45.31 2.52
C GLY A 98 0.34 -44.54 2.28
N LYS A 99 0.27 -43.25 2.67
CA LYS A 99 -0.77 -42.31 2.22
C LYS A 99 -0.10 -41.15 1.50
N GLU A 100 -0.23 -41.12 0.18
CA GLU A 100 0.12 -39.94 -0.63
C GLU A 100 -0.75 -38.76 -0.17
N TYR A 101 -0.16 -37.75 0.48
CA TYR A 101 -0.74 -36.41 0.50
C TYR A 101 -0.31 -35.69 -0.77
N LYS A 102 -0.85 -36.12 -1.92
CA LYS A 102 -0.81 -35.26 -3.10
C LYS A 102 -1.68 -34.04 -2.80
N ILE A 103 -1.12 -32.84 -2.95
CA ILE A 103 -1.93 -31.66 -3.26
C ILE A 103 -2.49 -31.93 -4.66
N THR A 104 -3.58 -32.70 -4.74
CA THR A 104 -4.25 -32.99 -6.01
C THR A 104 -5.10 -31.78 -6.40
N GLY A 105 -4.56 -30.97 -7.31
CA GLY A 105 -5.22 -29.79 -7.86
C GLY A 105 -4.94 -28.50 -7.08
N LYS A 106 -5.14 -27.36 -7.74
CA LYS A 106 -5.05 -26.02 -7.15
C LYS A 106 -6.14 -25.85 -6.09
N ARG A 107 -5.90 -26.32 -4.87
CA ARG A 107 -6.83 -26.20 -3.74
C ARG A 107 -6.20 -25.34 -2.65
N ALA A 108 -6.96 -24.35 -2.18
CA ALA A 108 -6.49 -23.46 -1.13
C ALA A 108 -6.36 -24.22 0.18
N TYR A 109 -5.43 -23.76 0.99
CA TYR A 109 -5.14 -24.33 2.29
C TYR A 109 -4.71 -23.24 3.25
N LYS A 110 -4.83 -23.54 4.54
CA LYS A 110 -4.32 -22.72 5.61
C LYS A 110 -3.23 -23.45 6.38
N VAL A 111 -2.36 -22.65 6.98
CA VAL A 111 -1.33 -23.08 7.92
C VAL A 111 -1.52 -22.29 9.21
N THR A 112 -1.36 -22.96 10.34
CA THR A 112 -1.43 -22.32 11.65
C THR A 112 -0.26 -22.78 12.52
N LEU A 113 0.55 -21.82 12.94
CA LEU A 113 1.66 -22.03 13.88
C LEU A 113 1.26 -21.47 15.24
N THR A 114 1.44 -22.27 16.29
CA THR A 114 1.16 -21.88 17.69
C THR A 114 2.37 -22.03 18.61
N GLU A 115 3.42 -22.66 18.09
CA GLU A 115 4.70 -22.89 18.75
C GLU A 115 5.72 -23.14 17.64
N LEU A 116 6.93 -22.62 17.80
CA LEU A 116 8.10 -23.03 17.04
C LEU A 116 9.02 -23.78 18.01
N LYS A 117 9.45 -24.98 17.62
CA LYS A 117 10.40 -25.82 18.35
C LYS A 117 11.39 -26.39 17.36
N ASP A 118 12.60 -26.66 17.83
CA ASP A 118 13.59 -27.47 17.12
C ASP A 118 13.04 -28.90 16.97
N VAL A 119 12.47 -29.21 15.81
CA VAL A 119 11.94 -30.53 15.47
C VAL A 119 12.95 -31.35 14.67
N THR A 120 13.97 -30.69 14.11
CA THR A 120 15.05 -31.35 13.39
C THR A 120 16.13 -31.91 14.33
N GLY A 121 16.22 -31.37 15.55
CA GLY A 121 17.16 -31.76 16.60
C GLY A 121 18.58 -31.22 16.38
N ASP A 122 18.73 -30.14 15.61
CA ASP A 122 20.04 -29.56 15.29
C ASP A 122 20.51 -28.47 16.29
N GLY A 123 19.67 -28.18 17.29
CA GLY A 123 19.88 -27.19 18.34
C GLY A 123 19.47 -25.78 17.96
N ARG A 124 18.77 -25.58 16.82
CA ARG A 124 18.32 -24.28 16.32
C ARG A 124 16.83 -24.29 16.05
N GLU A 125 16.22 -23.11 16.04
CA GLU A 125 14.84 -22.91 15.60
C GLU A 125 14.89 -22.15 14.28
N ASP A 126 14.82 -22.86 13.15
CA ASP A 126 15.10 -22.28 11.84
C ASP A 126 14.08 -22.60 10.74
N LEU A 127 14.41 -22.29 9.48
CA LEU A 127 13.52 -22.48 8.34
C LEU A 127 13.20 -23.95 8.08
N GLU A 128 14.12 -24.86 8.42
CA GLU A 128 13.93 -26.29 8.20
C GLU A 128 12.92 -26.84 9.20
N ASP A 129 12.94 -26.37 10.46
CA ASP A 129 11.88 -26.64 11.43
C ASP A 129 10.53 -26.10 10.99
N VAL A 130 10.51 -24.86 10.49
CA VAL A 130 9.28 -24.23 9.97
C VAL A 130 8.69 -25.09 8.85
N LYS A 131 9.48 -25.50 7.86
CA LYS A 131 9.04 -26.38 6.76
C LYS A 131 8.46 -27.69 7.31
N GLU A 132 9.15 -28.33 8.25
CA GLU A 132 8.71 -29.61 8.80
C GLU A 132 7.41 -29.49 9.61
N ILE A 133 7.24 -28.39 10.36
CA ILE A 133 6.01 -28.09 11.07
C ILE A 133 4.86 -27.80 10.09
N ILE A 134 5.09 -27.00 9.03
CA ILE A 134 4.05 -26.66 8.05
C ILE A 134 3.50 -27.94 7.40
N LYS A 135 4.36 -28.90 7.00
CA LYS A 135 3.94 -30.16 6.34
C LYS A 135 2.82 -30.86 7.10
N HIS A 136 2.88 -30.88 8.42
CA HIS A 136 1.91 -31.56 9.28
C HIS A 136 0.70 -30.68 9.66
N ARG A 137 0.77 -29.36 9.40
CA ARG A 137 -0.25 -28.37 9.80
C ARG A 137 -1.07 -27.79 8.65
N ILE A 138 -0.85 -28.24 7.41
CA ILE A 138 -1.71 -27.91 6.27
C ILE A 138 -3.15 -28.38 6.52
N ARG A 139 -4.11 -27.48 6.32
CA ARG A 139 -5.55 -27.81 6.32
C ARG A 139 -6.19 -27.20 5.08
N TYR A 140 -6.73 -28.05 4.20
CA TYR A 140 -7.40 -27.58 2.99
C TYR A 140 -8.69 -26.83 3.31
N LEU A 141 -8.90 -25.73 2.58
CA LEU A 141 -10.13 -24.96 2.58
C LEU A 141 -11.17 -25.64 1.67
N LYS A 142 -12.44 -25.32 1.90
CA LYS A 142 -13.53 -25.67 0.97
C LYS A 142 -13.58 -24.69 -0.19
N GLY A 143 -13.34 -23.41 0.06
CA GLY A 143 -13.27 -22.34 -0.91
C GLY A 143 -11.91 -22.20 -1.60
N ASP A 144 -11.74 -21.08 -2.28
CA ASP A 144 -10.57 -20.74 -3.09
C ASP A 144 -9.48 -19.98 -2.31
N GLY A 145 -9.76 -19.59 -1.06
CA GLY A 145 -8.84 -18.81 -0.22
C GLY A 145 -8.92 -17.30 -0.46
N ASP A 146 -9.87 -16.81 -1.26
CA ASP A 146 -10.09 -15.37 -1.43
C ASP A 146 -10.37 -14.74 -0.07
N PHE A 147 -9.87 -13.52 0.19
CA PHE A 147 -10.07 -12.83 1.46
C PHE A 147 -11.55 -12.54 1.75
N ARG A 148 -12.41 -12.57 0.74
CA ARG A 148 -13.86 -12.43 0.84
C ARG A 148 -14.59 -13.73 1.20
N SER A 149 -13.91 -14.88 1.09
CA SER A 149 -14.53 -16.17 1.40
C SER A 149 -14.87 -16.28 2.88
N GLU A 150 -15.95 -17.00 3.21
CA GLU A 150 -16.39 -17.18 4.61
C GLU A 150 -15.28 -17.78 5.50
N GLU A 151 -14.48 -18.70 4.96
CA GLU A 151 -13.37 -19.31 5.66
C GLU A 151 -12.24 -18.30 5.96
N SER A 152 -11.86 -17.46 4.99
CA SER A 152 -10.88 -16.39 5.20
C SER A 152 -11.38 -15.32 6.16
N ILE A 153 -12.67 -14.95 6.08
CA ILE A 153 -13.30 -14.00 7.01
C ILE A 153 -13.32 -14.57 8.44
N ALA A 154 -13.59 -15.86 8.61
CA ALA A 154 -13.54 -16.50 9.93
C ALA A 154 -12.14 -16.43 10.54
N LEU A 155 -11.09 -16.63 9.74
CA LEU A 155 -9.69 -16.49 10.16
C LEU A 155 -9.33 -15.03 10.44
N LEU A 156 -9.81 -14.09 9.62
CA LEU A 156 -9.65 -12.65 9.85
C LEU A 156 -10.25 -12.24 11.19
N LYS A 157 -11.48 -12.71 11.50
CA LYS A 157 -12.15 -12.44 12.78
C LYS A 157 -11.36 -12.95 13.97
N GLU A 158 -10.68 -14.10 13.84
CA GLU A 158 -9.80 -14.65 14.87
C GLU A 158 -8.51 -13.82 15.07
N ALA A 159 -7.99 -13.22 14.00
CA ALA A 159 -6.72 -12.49 14.04
C ALA A 159 -6.81 -11.16 14.78
N ASP A 160 -5.71 -10.77 15.44
CA ASP A 160 -5.57 -9.44 16.05
C ASP A 160 -4.96 -8.44 15.06
N ILE A 161 -3.93 -8.87 14.32
CA ILE A 161 -3.16 -8.04 13.40
C ILE A 161 -3.00 -8.74 12.06
N VAL A 162 -3.27 -8.02 10.97
CA VAL A 162 -3.04 -8.47 9.60
C VAL A 162 -1.75 -7.89 9.05
N VAL A 163 -0.88 -8.71 8.48
CA VAL A 163 0.37 -8.25 7.87
C VAL A 163 0.59 -8.95 6.54
N THR A 164 0.50 -8.21 5.43
CA THR A 164 0.53 -8.79 4.07
C THR A 164 0.81 -7.76 2.97
N ASN A 165 1.02 -8.23 1.74
CA ASN A 165 0.94 -7.43 0.52
C ASN A 165 -0.31 -7.82 -0.29
N PRO A 166 -1.44 -7.11 -0.15
CA PRO A 166 -2.64 -7.39 -0.94
C PRO A 166 -2.43 -6.99 -2.41
N PRO A 167 -3.17 -7.61 -3.35
CA PRO A 167 -3.19 -7.14 -4.74
C PRO A 167 -3.59 -5.66 -4.80
N PHE A 168 -2.78 -4.82 -5.45
CA PHE A 168 -3.00 -3.37 -5.45
C PHE A 168 -4.34 -2.96 -6.08
N SER A 169 -4.85 -3.76 -7.02
CA SER A 169 -6.18 -3.57 -7.62
C SER A 169 -7.34 -3.79 -6.63
N LEU A 170 -7.13 -4.55 -5.57
CA LEU A 170 -8.11 -4.85 -4.53
C LEU A 170 -7.87 -4.08 -3.22
N PHE A 171 -6.84 -3.22 -3.18
CA PHE A 171 -6.39 -2.53 -1.97
C PHE A 171 -7.51 -1.74 -1.25
N ARG A 172 -8.35 -0.99 -1.99
CA ARG A 172 -9.45 -0.21 -1.41
C ARG A 172 -10.48 -1.10 -0.72
N GLU A 173 -10.88 -2.17 -1.39
CA GLU A 173 -11.85 -3.13 -0.87
C GLU A 173 -11.29 -3.88 0.33
N TYR A 174 -10.01 -4.22 0.27
CA TYR A 174 -9.33 -4.92 1.36
C TYR A 174 -9.23 -4.05 2.61
N ILE A 175 -8.80 -2.79 2.49
CA ILE A 175 -8.82 -1.83 3.61
C ILE A 175 -10.24 -1.67 4.18
N ALA A 176 -11.26 -1.56 3.33
CA ALA A 176 -12.64 -1.44 3.79
C ALA A 176 -13.05 -2.64 4.66
N GLN A 177 -12.70 -3.87 4.25
CA GLN A 177 -12.95 -5.07 5.04
C GLN A 177 -12.18 -5.07 6.37
N LEU A 178 -10.90 -4.68 6.36
CA LEU A 178 -10.09 -4.61 7.59
C LEU A 178 -10.66 -3.60 8.59
N VAL A 179 -11.15 -2.46 8.11
CA VAL A 179 -11.82 -1.45 8.94
C VAL A 179 -13.17 -1.96 9.45
N GLU A 180 -13.97 -2.63 8.61
CA GLU A 180 -15.26 -3.22 8.99
C GLU A 180 -15.12 -4.21 10.16
N TYR A 181 -14.06 -5.02 10.16
CA TYR A 181 -13.78 -5.99 11.21
C TYR A 181 -12.89 -5.46 12.35
N ASP A 182 -12.66 -4.14 12.41
CA ASP A 182 -11.84 -3.46 13.42
C ASP A 182 -10.45 -4.11 13.61
N LYS A 183 -9.78 -4.41 12.50
CA LYS A 183 -8.48 -5.07 12.52
C LYS A 183 -7.35 -4.07 12.56
N LYS A 184 -6.33 -4.42 13.34
CA LYS A 184 -5.02 -3.80 13.21
C LYS A 184 -4.31 -4.38 11.99
N PHE A 185 -3.59 -3.54 11.25
CA PHE A 185 -2.90 -4.03 10.05
C PHE A 185 -1.64 -3.23 9.71
N ILE A 186 -0.71 -3.91 9.04
CA ILE A 186 0.47 -3.30 8.41
C ILE A 186 0.59 -3.93 7.01
N ILE A 187 0.22 -3.20 5.98
CA ILE A 187 0.10 -3.76 4.62
C ILE A 187 0.78 -2.89 3.57
N ILE A 188 1.17 -3.51 2.45
CA ILE A 188 1.78 -2.79 1.34
C ILE A 188 0.72 -2.27 0.37
N GLY A 189 0.93 -1.07 -0.15
CA GLY A 189 0.11 -0.49 -1.21
C GLY A 189 0.91 0.46 -2.09
N ASN A 190 0.23 1.01 -3.09
CA ASN A 190 0.77 2.10 -3.90
C ASN A 190 0.39 3.46 -3.31
N VAL A 191 1.29 4.44 -3.37
CA VAL A 191 1.11 5.82 -2.89
C VAL A 191 -0.09 6.52 -3.54
N ASN A 192 -0.46 6.14 -4.76
CA ASN A 192 -1.64 6.66 -5.43
C ASN A 192 -2.93 6.37 -4.66
N ALA A 193 -2.95 5.34 -3.81
CA ALA A 193 -4.10 5.01 -2.99
C ALA A 193 -4.50 6.13 -2.02
N ILE A 194 -3.57 7.00 -1.63
CA ILE A 194 -3.85 8.20 -0.82
C ILE A 194 -4.87 9.11 -1.49
N THR A 195 -4.93 9.15 -2.82
CA THR A 195 -5.85 10.05 -3.56
C THR A 195 -7.29 9.50 -3.63
N TYR A 196 -7.51 8.26 -3.21
CA TYR A 196 -8.85 7.67 -3.15
C TYR A 196 -9.60 8.23 -1.95
N LYS A 197 -10.84 8.67 -2.17
CA LYS A 197 -11.65 9.36 -1.16
C LYS A 197 -11.74 8.60 0.16
N GLU A 198 -11.99 7.30 0.12
CA GLU A 198 -12.18 6.47 1.32
C GLU A 198 -10.88 6.31 2.10
N ILE A 199 -9.74 6.17 1.39
CA ILE A 199 -8.41 6.06 2.00
C ILE A 199 -8.00 7.40 2.61
N PHE A 200 -8.13 8.50 1.85
CA PHE A 200 -7.82 9.83 2.35
C PHE A 200 -8.68 10.21 3.56
N THR A 201 -9.96 9.81 3.56
CA THR A 201 -10.86 10.04 4.70
C THR A 201 -10.37 9.34 5.96
N LEU A 202 -9.84 8.12 5.86
CA LEU A 202 -9.23 7.44 7.00
C LEU A 202 -7.97 8.16 7.48
N ILE A 203 -7.13 8.64 6.56
CA ILE A 203 -5.91 9.40 6.89
C ILE A 203 -6.23 10.71 7.60
N LYS A 204 -7.12 11.52 7.00
CA LYS A 204 -7.59 12.80 7.57
C LYS A 204 -8.16 12.63 8.98
N ASN A 205 -8.90 11.55 9.21
CA ASN A 205 -9.51 11.25 10.52
C ASN A 205 -8.56 10.51 11.48
N ASN A 206 -7.26 10.43 11.17
CA ASN A 206 -6.26 9.79 12.02
C ASN A 206 -6.55 8.30 12.30
N LYS A 207 -7.15 7.59 11.34
CA LYS A 207 -7.49 6.15 11.43
C LYS A 207 -6.60 5.27 10.56
N LEU A 208 -5.79 5.87 9.69
CA LEU A 208 -4.85 5.22 8.80
C LEU A 208 -3.65 6.15 8.58
N TRP A 209 -2.45 5.61 8.49
CA TRP A 209 -1.23 6.36 8.18
C TRP A 209 -0.24 5.52 7.38
N LEU A 210 0.81 6.17 6.88
CA LEU A 210 1.90 5.48 6.20
C LEU A 210 2.83 4.83 7.22
N GLY A 211 3.51 3.76 6.82
CA GLY A 211 4.52 3.10 7.66
C GLY A 211 5.90 3.76 7.59
N ALA A 212 6.85 3.21 8.34
CA ALA A 212 8.05 3.91 8.79
C ALA A 212 9.32 3.67 7.95
N SER A 213 9.33 2.70 7.02
CA SER A 213 10.57 2.29 6.33
C SER A 213 10.66 2.65 4.84
N ILE A 214 9.55 2.98 4.19
CA ILE A 214 9.51 3.24 2.74
C ILE A 214 8.95 4.65 2.50
N HIS A 215 9.84 5.60 2.19
CA HIS A 215 9.47 7.01 1.91
C HIS A 215 9.85 7.50 0.51
N SER A 216 10.48 6.67 -0.32
CA SER A 216 10.84 7.04 -1.69
C SER A 216 11.27 5.83 -2.52
N GLY A 217 11.45 6.08 -3.83
CA GLY A 217 12.02 5.14 -4.77
C GLY A 217 11.02 4.11 -5.32
N ASP A 218 11.58 3.17 -6.06
CA ASP A 218 10.90 1.93 -6.44
C ASP A 218 11.22 0.81 -5.45
N ARG A 219 10.40 -0.23 -5.47
CA ARG A 219 10.66 -1.49 -4.78
C ARG A 219 10.65 -2.62 -5.78
N GLU A 220 11.59 -3.53 -5.59
CA GLU A 220 11.74 -4.68 -6.45
C GLU A 220 10.94 -5.84 -5.89
N PHE A 221 10.06 -6.42 -6.70
CA PHE A 221 9.25 -7.57 -6.35
C PHE A 221 9.54 -8.72 -7.28
N ARG A 222 9.56 -9.94 -6.73
CA ARG A 222 9.51 -11.14 -7.58
C ARG A 222 8.12 -11.22 -8.20
N VAL A 223 8.05 -11.67 -9.45
CA VAL A 223 6.80 -11.92 -10.18
C VAL A 223 6.79 -13.36 -10.71
N PRO A 224 5.60 -13.95 -10.96
CA PRO A 224 5.50 -15.28 -11.52
C PRO A 224 6.21 -15.43 -12.88
N ASP A 225 6.61 -16.64 -13.24
CA ASP A 225 7.28 -16.92 -14.51
C ASP A 225 6.42 -16.56 -15.74
N SER A 226 5.10 -16.62 -15.60
CA SER A 226 4.15 -16.22 -16.64
C SER A 226 4.00 -14.69 -16.80
N TYR A 227 4.69 -13.89 -15.99
CA TYR A 227 4.63 -12.43 -16.06
C TYR A 227 5.37 -11.89 -17.29
N PRO A 228 4.74 -11.04 -18.12
CA PRO A 228 5.42 -10.45 -19.26
C PRO A 228 6.39 -9.37 -18.78
N LEU A 229 7.69 -9.54 -19.05
CA LEU A 229 8.71 -8.53 -18.73
C LEU A 229 8.67 -7.39 -19.76
N THR A 230 7.60 -6.62 -19.74
CA THR A 230 7.44 -5.41 -20.57
C THR A 230 7.70 -4.12 -19.78
N ALA A 231 7.87 -4.23 -18.45
CA ALA A 231 8.13 -3.09 -17.57
C ALA A 231 9.59 -2.65 -17.63
N SER A 232 9.81 -1.32 -17.58
CA SER A 232 11.14 -0.74 -17.35
C SER A 232 11.63 -1.09 -15.95
N GLY A 233 12.89 -1.54 -15.82
CA GLY A 233 13.44 -1.99 -14.53
C GLY A 233 13.01 -3.41 -14.15
N SER A 234 13.19 -4.36 -15.07
CA SER A 234 13.06 -5.80 -14.80
C SER A 234 14.43 -6.49 -14.81
N ARG A 235 14.55 -7.59 -14.05
CA ARG A 235 15.74 -8.45 -14.08
C ARG A 235 15.36 -9.91 -13.90
N ILE A 236 16.28 -10.79 -14.29
CA ILE A 236 16.21 -12.23 -14.01
C ILE A 236 17.44 -12.55 -13.16
N ASP A 237 17.27 -13.29 -12.07
CA ASP A 237 18.40 -13.75 -11.24
C ASP A 237 19.07 -15.01 -11.82
N ALA A 238 20.15 -15.47 -11.17
CA ALA A 238 20.89 -16.67 -11.61
C ALA A 238 20.05 -17.96 -11.58
N ASN A 239 18.95 -17.98 -10.82
CA ASN A 239 18.04 -19.11 -10.67
C ASN A 239 16.86 -19.03 -11.64
N GLY A 240 16.79 -18.00 -12.49
CA GLY A 240 15.71 -17.80 -13.44
C GLY A 240 14.51 -17.02 -12.89
N ASN A 241 14.52 -16.59 -11.62
CA ASN A 241 13.40 -15.85 -11.05
C ASN A 241 13.31 -14.45 -11.66
N LYS A 242 12.08 -14.03 -11.99
CA LYS A 242 11.79 -12.73 -12.58
C LYS A 242 11.46 -11.69 -11.53
N TYR A 243 12.00 -10.49 -11.70
CA TYR A 243 11.75 -9.35 -10.83
C TYR A 243 11.36 -8.12 -11.64
N ILE A 244 10.50 -7.29 -11.06
CA ILE A 244 10.15 -5.96 -11.59
C ILE A 244 10.29 -4.90 -10.50
N ARG A 245 10.46 -3.65 -10.91
CA ARG A 245 10.45 -2.48 -10.02
C ARG A 245 9.14 -1.72 -10.11
N VAL A 246 8.49 -1.53 -8.96
CA VAL A 246 7.23 -0.78 -8.83
C VAL A 246 7.51 0.52 -8.10
N LYS A 247 7.13 1.65 -8.72
CA LYS A 247 7.31 2.99 -8.14
C LYS A 247 6.21 3.32 -7.14
N GLY A 248 6.58 4.10 -6.13
CA GLY A 248 5.61 4.67 -5.20
C GLY A 248 4.99 3.62 -4.27
N VAL A 249 5.73 2.59 -3.90
CA VAL A 249 5.29 1.65 -2.87
C VAL A 249 5.34 2.33 -1.51
N ARG A 250 4.38 2.01 -0.64
CA ARG A 250 4.29 2.44 0.76
C ARG A 250 3.73 1.33 1.63
N TRP A 251 4.14 1.35 2.90
CA TRP A 251 3.40 0.67 3.96
C TRP A 251 2.22 1.53 4.38
N TYR A 252 1.10 0.88 4.71
CA TYR A 252 -0.11 1.48 5.23
C TYR A 252 -0.49 0.74 6.52
N THR A 253 -0.77 1.49 7.57
CA THR A 253 -1.04 0.90 8.88
C THR A 253 -1.97 1.76 9.73
N ASN A 254 -2.61 1.13 10.71
CA ASN A 254 -3.33 1.76 11.81
C ASN A 254 -2.78 1.29 13.19
N VAL A 255 -1.55 0.77 13.18
CA VAL A 255 -0.73 0.44 14.35
C VAL A 255 0.27 1.57 14.55
N ASP A 256 0.34 2.09 15.77
CA ASP A 256 1.12 3.29 16.06
C ASP A 256 2.60 2.95 16.20
N TYR A 257 3.47 3.93 15.92
CA TYR A 257 4.92 3.80 16.04
C TYR A 257 5.54 5.15 16.43
N GLU A 258 6.68 5.11 17.12
CA GLU A 258 7.27 6.29 17.79
C GLU A 258 7.60 7.43 16.82
N GLU A 259 8.23 7.13 15.70
CA GLU A 259 8.71 8.11 14.71
C GLU A 259 7.57 8.93 14.08
N ARG A 260 6.32 8.45 14.20
CA ARG A 260 5.13 9.17 13.74
C ARG A 260 4.87 10.45 14.54
N HIS A 261 5.39 10.52 15.76
CA HIS A 261 5.20 11.62 16.69
C HIS A 261 6.42 12.54 16.75
N GLU A 262 7.37 12.39 15.82
CA GLU A 262 8.49 13.31 15.68
C GLU A 262 8.02 14.63 15.06
N ASP A 263 8.35 15.75 15.72
CA ASP A 263 8.08 17.07 15.16
C ASP A 263 8.98 17.32 13.94
N LEU A 264 8.39 17.91 12.90
CA LEU A 264 9.13 18.43 11.77
C LEU A 264 9.82 19.75 12.17
N ASP A 265 11.14 19.82 12.04
CA ASP A 265 11.88 21.06 12.25
C ASP A 265 11.53 22.11 11.18
N LEU A 266 10.83 23.17 11.61
CA LEU A 266 10.43 24.29 10.75
C LEU A 266 11.38 25.47 10.95
N TYR A 267 11.97 25.96 9.86
CA TYR A 267 12.98 27.03 9.90
C TYR A 267 12.81 28.09 8.81
N LYS A 268 11.83 27.92 7.91
CA LYS A 268 11.54 28.91 6.87
C LYS A 268 10.57 29.96 7.40
N GLU A 269 10.77 31.21 6.99
CA GLU A 269 9.83 32.29 7.23
C GLU A 269 8.96 32.50 6.00
N TYR A 270 7.71 32.89 6.22
CA TYR A 270 6.74 33.16 5.17
C TYR A 270 7.10 34.44 4.42
N ASN A 271 7.02 34.36 3.10
CA ASN A 271 7.03 35.53 2.22
C ASN A 271 6.10 35.30 1.02
N SER A 272 5.45 36.34 0.53
CA SER A 272 4.44 36.20 -0.52
C SER A 272 5.01 35.81 -1.89
N GLU A 273 6.31 35.98 -2.12
CA GLU A 273 6.96 35.69 -3.40
C GLU A 273 7.21 34.19 -3.59
N GLU A 274 7.69 33.50 -2.56
CA GLU A 274 7.98 32.06 -2.59
C GLU A 274 6.74 31.20 -2.29
N TYR A 275 5.78 31.73 -1.54
CA TYR A 275 4.58 31.04 -1.07
C TYR A 275 3.32 31.69 -1.65
N PRO A 276 3.04 31.49 -2.96
CA PRO A 276 1.90 32.10 -3.62
C PRO A 276 0.59 31.61 -3.02
N LYS A 277 -0.39 32.50 -2.93
CA LYS A 277 -1.75 32.16 -2.50
C LYS A 277 -2.51 31.47 -3.62
N TYR A 278 -3.38 30.53 -3.28
CA TYR A 278 -4.31 29.98 -4.24
C TYR A 278 -5.38 31.01 -4.62
N ASP A 279 -5.76 30.99 -5.89
CA ASP A 279 -6.79 31.87 -6.45
C ASP A 279 -8.20 31.47 -5.98
N ASN A 280 -8.39 30.16 -5.77
CA ASN A 280 -9.70 29.56 -5.52
C ASN A 280 -9.86 28.93 -4.13
N TYR A 281 -8.97 29.26 -3.19
CA TYR A 281 -9.04 28.83 -1.78
C TYR A 281 -8.11 29.69 -0.89
N ASP A 282 -8.54 30.03 0.34
CA ASP A 282 -7.70 30.80 1.28
C ASP A 282 -6.60 29.93 1.92
N ALA A 283 -5.58 29.62 1.12
CA ALA A 283 -4.37 28.93 1.53
C ALA A 283 -3.17 29.34 0.67
N ILE A 284 -1.96 29.04 1.13
CA ILE A 284 -0.72 29.21 0.37
C ILE A 284 -0.24 27.88 -0.21
N ASN A 285 0.47 27.92 -1.33
CA ASN A 285 1.18 26.76 -1.86
C ASN A 285 2.57 26.64 -1.24
N VAL A 286 2.88 25.47 -0.71
CA VAL A 286 4.22 25.09 -0.25
C VAL A 286 4.73 24.00 -1.18
N ASN A 287 5.84 24.27 -1.88
CA ASN A 287 6.34 23.37 -2.92
C ASN A 287 7.01 22.11 -2.36
N LYS A 288 7.61 22.19 -1.17
CA LYS A 288 8.29 21.08 -0.50
C LYS A 288 7.96 21.04 0.98
N THR A 289 7.79 19.85 1.54
CA THR A 289 7.56 19.67 2.98
C THR A 289 8.63 20.34 3.86
N ALA A 290 9.90 20.34 3.43
CA ALA A 290 11.00 20.99 4.15
C ALA A 290 10.96 22.53 4.10
N GLU A 291 10.06 23.10 3.31
CA GLU A 291 9.86 24.55 3.15
C GLU A 291 8.57 25.01 3.86
N ILE A 292 7.96 24.21 4.73
CA ILE A 292 6.81 24.67 5.52
C ILE A 292 7.26 25.83 6.43
N PRO A 293 6.62 27.01 6.34
CA PRO A 293 7.00 28.17 7.14
C PRO A 293 6.62 28.01 8.62
N CYS A 294 7.55 28.39 9.52
CA CYS A 294 7.37 28.28 10.97
C CYS A 294 6.46 29.39 11.54
N ASP A 295 6.30 30.50 10.84
CA ASP A 295 5.58 31.73 11.23
C ASP A 295 4.21 31.89 10.54
N TYR A 296 3.71 30.85 9.86
CA TYR A 296 2.43 30.88 9.15
C TYR A 296 1.39 29.91 9.73
N ASP A 297 0.36 30.43 10.39
CA ASP A 297 -0.63 29.62 11.11
C ASP A 297 -1.92 29.32 10.33
N ARG A 298 -2.04 29.82 9.09
CA ARG A 298 -3.21 29.54 8.23
C ARG A 298 -3.02 28.26 7.41
N VAL A 299 -4.00 27.94 6.57
CA VAL A 299 -3.99 26.73 5.76
C VAL A 299 -2.89 26.78 4.69
N MET A 300 -2.22 25.66 4.50
CA MET A 300 -1.12 25.47 3.56
C MET A 300 -1.38 24.23 2.70
N GLY A 301 -1.20 24.35 1.38
CA GLY A 301 -1.19 23.22 0.47
C GLY A 301 0.22 22.65 0.33
N VAL A 302 0.44 21.46 0.89
CA VAL A 302 1.73 20.75 0.88
C VAL A 302 1.70 19.55 -0.08
N PRO A 303 2.86 19.04 -0.54
CA PRO A 303 2.91 17.83 -1.37
C PRO A 303 2.35 16.60 -0.66
N ILE A 304 1.82 15.62 -1.41
CA ILE A 304 1.29 14.36 -0.85
C ILE A 304 2.32 13.61 0.01
N THR A 305 3.60 13.68 -0.37
CA THR A 305 4.72 13.10 0.38
C THR A 305 4.92 13.69 1.77
N PHE A 306 4.23 14.79 2.11
CA PHE A 306 4.14 15.27 3.50
C PHE A 306 3.66 14.18 4.46
N LEU A 307 2.80 13.25 4.01
CA LEU A 307 2.32 12.15 4.85
C LEU A 307 3.41 11.20 5.34
N ASP A 308 4.57 11.15 4.67
CA ASP A 308 5.74 10.41 5.16
C ASP A 308 6.32 11.02 6.45
N LYS A 309 5.97 12.28 6.76
CA LYS A 309 6.44 13.05 7.93
C LYS A 309 5.29 13.65 8.74
N TYR A 310 4.08 13.13 8.55
CA TYR A 310 2.89 13.70 9.19
C TYR A 310 2.83 13.29 10.64
N ASN A 311 3.02 14.27 11.51
CA ASN A 311 2.79 14.20 12.93
C ASN A 311 1.41 14.83 13.27
N PRO A 312 0.44 14.06 13.81
CA PRO A 312 -0.89 14.58 14.12
C PRO A 312 -0.93 15.49 15.35
N GLU A 313 0.10 15.51 16.21
CA GLU A 313 0.23 16.48 17.29
C GLU A 313 0.68 17.85 16.76
N GLN A 314 1.52 17.87 15.71
CA GLN A 314 2.04 19.11 15.11
C GLN A 314 1.11 19.73 14.07
N PHE A 315 0.42 18.91 13.27
CA PHE A 315 -0.40 19.38 12.15
C PHE A 315 -1.82 18.80 12.16
N GLU A 316 -2.75 19.56 11.60
CA GLU A 316 -4.11 19.13 11.28
C GLU A 316 -4.28 19.03 9.76
N ILE A 317 -4.85 17.91 9.28
CA ILE A 317 -5.24 17.76 7.87
C ILE A 317 -6.62 18.35 7.65
N ILE A 318 -6.69 19.40 6.84
CA ILE A 318 -7.94 20.09 6.47
C ILE A 318 -8.63 19.36 5.33
N GLY A 319 -7.91 18.94 4.29
CA GLY A 319 -8.50 18.23 3.16
C GLY A 319 -7.54 17.98 1.99
N PHE A 320 -8.11 17.61 0.85
CA PHE A 320 -7.36 17.33 -0.38
C PHE A 320 -7.73 18.35 -1.45
N GLY A 321 -6.73 18.95 -2.10
CA GLY A 321 -6.89 20.06 -3.04
C GLY A 321 -7.39 19.70 -4.44
N GLN A 322 -8.06 18.55 -4.59
CA GLN A 322 -8.57 18.08 -5.87
C GLN A 322 -9.89 17.29 -5.74
N GLY A 323 -10.72 17.37 -6.77
CA GLY A 323 -11.94 16.59 -6.93
C GLY A 323 -13.06 17.01 -5.97
N ASP A 324 -13.99 16.09 -5.69
CA ASP A 324 -15.10 16.38 -4.77
C ASP A 324 -14.61 16.68 -3.35
N MET A 325 -13.50 16.06 -2.92
CA MET A 325 -12.88 16.33 -1.62
C MET A 325 -12.44 17.78 -1.45
N PHE A 326 -12.11 18.47 -2.55
CA PHE A 326 -11.77 19.91 -2.51
C PHE A 326 -13.02 20.77 -2.33
N ILE A 327 -14.11 20.42 -3.01
CA ILE A 327 -15.37 21.15 -2.87
C ILE A 327 -15.98 20.96 -1.48
N GLU A 328 -15.85 19.76 -0.90
CA GLU A 328 -16.32 19.43 0.45
C GLU A 328 -15.72 20.31 1.55
N ILE A 329 -14.53 20.88 1.33
CA ILE A 329 -13.88 21.79 2.27
C ILE A 329 -14.08 23.28 1.92
N GLY A 330 -14.98 23.59 0.97
CA GLY A 330 -15.26 24.96 0.54
C GLY A 330 -14.40 25.46 -0.61
N GLY A 331 -13.70 24.57 -1.32
CA GLY A 331 -13.01 24.89 -2.56
C GLY A 331 -13.96 25.41 -3.63
N VAL A 332 -13.50 26.40 -4.40
CA VAL A 332 -14.23 26.93 -5.56
C VAL A 332 -13.62 26.39 -6.84
N GLY A 333 -14.44 26.01 -7.83
CA GLY A 333 -13.93 25.55 -9.12
C GLY A 333 -13.14 26.64 -9.85
N VAL A 334 -12.25 26.24 -10.75
CA VAL A 334 -11.39 27.16 -11.53
C VAL A 334 -12.23 28.20 -12.29
N SER A 335 -11.83 29.47 -12.22
CA SER A 335 -12.49 30.60 -12.87
C SER A 335 -12.29 30.60 -14.39
N GLU A 336 -13.15 31.33 -15.11
CA GLU A 336 -12.99 31.53 -16.56
C GLU A 336 -11.72 32.31 -16.90
N GLU A 337 -11.40 33.33 -16.10
CA GLU A 337 -10.16 34.11 -16.22
C GLU A 337 -8.92 33.22 -16.15
N PHE A 338 -8.83 32.35 -15.14
CA PHE A 338 -7.71 31.43 -14.99
C PHE A 338 -7.56 30.48 -16.18
N VAL A 339 -8.68 29.94 -16.69
CA VAL A 339 -8.67 29.04 -17.85
C VAL A 339 -8.14 29.76 -19.08
N ASN A 340 -8.60 30.99 -19.33
CA ASN A 340 -8.15 31.79 -20.45
C ASN A 340 -6.66 32.10 -20.34
N ASP A 341 -6.19 32.58 -19.19
CA ASP A 341 -4.78 32.88 -18.95
C ASP A 341 -3.89 31.66 -19.17
N TYR A 342 -4.31 30.51 -18.65
CA TYR A 342 -3.57 29.26 -18.76
C TYR A 342 -3.35 28.83 -20.22
N TYR A 343 -4.37 28.95 -21.08
CA TYR A 343 -4.24 28.61 -22.51
C TYR A 343 -3.55 29.73 -23.31
N LEU A 344 -3.74 31.00 -22.97
CA LEU A 344 -3.01 32.13 -23.59
C LEU A 344 -1.50 32.02 -23.38
N GLN A 345 -1.06 31.44 -22.26
CA GLN A 345 0.35 31.12 -22.00
C GLN A 345 0.90 29.96 -22.85
N GLY A 346 0.07 29.28 -23.65
CA GLY A 346 0.46 28.16 -24.51
C GLY A 346 0.50 26.80 -23.81
N ASN A 347 -0.09 26.65 -22.63
CA ASN A 347 -0.17 25.36 -21.95
C ASN A 347 -1.17 24.41 -22.67
N THR A 348 -0.91 23.11 -22.62
CA THR A 348 -1.70 22.09 -23.34
C THR A 348 -2.50 21.16 -22.43
N GLY A 349 -2.34 21.28 -21.11
CA GLY A 349 -3.11 20.47 -20.14
C GLY A 349 -4.61 20.77 -20.24
N GLN A 350 -5.45 19.74 -20.21
CA GLN A 350 -6.89 19.91 -20.33
C GLN A 350 -7.49 20.39 -19.01
N ILE A 351 -7.92 21.66 -18.98
CA ILE A 351 -8.69 22.27 -17.88
C ILE A 351 -9.95 22.95 -18.41
N SER A 352 -10.92 23.16 -17.53
CA SER A 352 -12.20 23.80 -17.83
C SER A 352 -12.67 24.68 -16.68
N VAL A 353 -13.60 25.59 -16.98
CA VAL A 353 -14.31 26.36 -15.95
C VAL A 353 -15.01 25.40 -14.98
N GLY A 354 -14.93 25.70 -13.69
CA GLY A 354 -15.50 24.85 -12.64
C GLY A 354 -14.68 23.59 -12.34
N TRP A 355 -13.51 23.39 -12.97
CA TRP A 355 -12.64 22.26 -12.64
C TRP A 355 -12.28 22.29 -11.15
N LYS A 356 -12.40 21.14 -10.50
CA LYS A 356 -12.27 21.01 -9.03
C LYS A 356 -10.81 20.76 -8.66
N HIS A 357 -9.96 21.78 -8.77
CA HIS A 357 -8.54 21.68 -8.48
C HIS A 357 -8.01 23.02 -7.97
N LEU A 358 -7.10 23.00 -6.99
CA LEU A 358 -6.38 24.20 -6.57
C LEU A 358 -5.62 24.81 -7.75
N VAL A 359 -5.62 26.14 -7.85
CA VAL A 359 -4.89 26.90 -8.86
C VAL A 359 -4.32 28.17 -8.26
N TYR A 360 -3.21 28.67 -8.79
CA TYR A 360 -2.56 29.90 -8.31
C TYR A 360 -1.81 30.62 -9.44
N TYR A 361 -1.45 31.88 -9.19
CA TYR A 361 -0.56 32.65 -10.05
C TYR A 361 0.81 32.81 -9.41
N ILE A 362 1.84 32.79 -10.24
CA ILE A 362 3.20 33.20 -9.85
C ILE A 362 3.82 33.99 -10.99
N ASN A 363 4.24 35.23 -10.70
CA ASN A 363 4.75 36.17 -11.71
C ASN A 363 3.81 36.27 -12.93
N ASP A 364 2.52 36.51 -12.68
CA ASP A 364 1.43 36.60 -13.67
C ASP A 364 1.24 35.35 -14.56
N LYS A 365 1.81 34.21 -14.16
CA LYS A 365 1.64 32.93 -14.86
C LYS A 365 0.70 32.03 -14.07
N ALA A 366 -0.38 31.62 -14.72
CA ALA A 366 -1.34 30.64 -14.24
C ALA A 366 -0.65 29.28 -14.05
N LYS A 367 -0.71 28.72 -12.84
CA LYS A 367 -0.10 27.44 -12.46
C LYS A 367 -1.09 26.50 -11.81
N ILE A 368 -0.97 25.24 -12.19
CA ILE A 368 -1.69 24.12 -11.58
C ILE A 368 -0.65 23.34 -10.76
N PRO A 369 -0.78 23.26 -9.43
CA PRO A 369 0.07 22.41 -8.62
C PRO A 369 -0.21 20.93 -8.91
N TYR A 370 0.73 20.05 -8.58
CA TYR A 370 0.40 18.64 -8.36
C TYR A 370 -0.57 18.52 -7.17
N GLY A 371 -1.22 17.36 -6.99
CA GLY A 371 -2.12 17.12 -5.86
C GLY A 371 -1.54 17.59 -4.52
N ARG A 372 -2.35 18.34 -3.76
CA ARG A 372 -1.96 18.95 -2.48
C ARG A 372 -2.81 18.43 -1.35
N ILE A 373 -2.17 18.20 -0.21
CA ILE A 373 -2.85 18.02 1.08
C ILE A 373 -2.90 19.40 1.71
N LEU A 374 -4.09 19.83 2.12
CA LEU A 374 -4.28 21.09 2.83
C LEU A 374 -4.13 20.81 4.33
N ILE A 375 -3.18 21.48 4.97
CA ILE A 375 -2.83 21.31 6.39
C ILE A 375 -2.84 22.65 7.13
N ARG A 376 -2.88 22.59 8.45
CA ARG A 376 -2.71 23.73 9.36
C ARG A 376 -1.84 23.30 10.55
N LYS A 377 -0.98 24.19 11.06
CA LYS A 377 -0.25 23.93 12.31
C LYS A 377 -1.20 23.90 13.50
N LYS A 378 -1.02 22.96 14.42
CA LYS A 378 -1.74 22.97 15.70
C LYS A 378 -1.08 23.98 16.65
N SER A 379 -1.91 24.64 17.43
CA SER A 379 -1.53 25.69 18.40
C SER A 379 -1.05 25.09 19.71
#